data_AF-A0A926V4L0-F1
#
_entry.id   AF-A0A926V4L0-F1
#
_cell.length_a   1.000
_cell.length_b   1.000
_cell.length_c   1.000
_cell.angle_alpha   90.00
_cell.angle_beta   90.00
_cell.angle_gamma   90.00
#
_symmetry.space_group_name_H-M   'P 1'
#
loop_
_entity.id
_entity.type
_entity.pdbx_description
1 polymer ?
#
loop_
_entity_poly.entity_id
_entity_poly.type
_entity_poly.pdbx_seq_one_letter_code
_entity_poly.pdbx_strand_id
1 'polypeptide(L)'
;MSRFLSFFLLGLFIVIGLSFVLSILDVSPSVNYAVCVYTAASLLTWLPIVSWLEPGIRETGSLILKIGRSLSNYWFLSCGLIFAVASLALSIFFIYEHFGGSPNFVVTSDDWSPLILYWNISILYILIGCSNVLVYENGMYFMFNLLKWQEIDSYHWDAARPNILVLNHKRPSKFIFGSISKIDIPEKHKLFLDDVLSTKLGTSSANSRD
;
A
#
# COMPACT_ATOMS: atom_id res chain seq x y z
N MET A 1 -5.60 21.77 12.89
CA MET A 1 -4.32 21.26 12.36
C MET A 1 -4.62 19.95 11.65
N SER A 2 -4.32 19.80 10.36
CA SER A 2 -4.60 18.53 9.65
C SER A 2 -3.78 17.42 10.32
N ARG A 3 -4.39 16.24 10.55
CA ARG A 3 -3.67 15.10 11.15
C ARG A 3 -2.46 14.67 10.32
N PHE A 4 -2.48 14.94 9.02
CA PHE A 4 -1.30 14.91 8.16
C PHE A 4 -0.12 15.72 8.72
N LEU A 5 -0.36 16.98 9.13
CA LEU A 5 0.66 17.81 9.76
C LEU A 5 1.10 17.21 11.09
N SER A 6 0.21 16.58 11.85
CA SER A 6 0.59 15.86 13.08
C SER A 6 1.46 14.62 12.81
N PHE A 7 1.16 13.82 11.79
CA PHE A 7 1.99 12.67 11.39
C PHE A 7 3.33 13.11 10.78
N PHE A 8 3.34 14.19 9.99
CA PHE A 8 4.55 14.81 9.46
C PHE A 8 5.46 15.30 10.59
N LEU A 9 4.88 16.04 11.55
CA LEU A 9 5.63 16.52 12.72
C LEU A 9 6.11 15.36 13.59
N LEU A 10 5.30 14.34 13.82
CA LEU A 10 5.71 13.15 14.56
C LEU A 10 6.88 12.43 13.87
N GLY A 11 6.80 12.22 12.56
CA GLY A 11 7.89 11.67 11.77
C GLY A 11 9.16 12.51 11.89
N LEU A 12 9.03 13.83 11.77
CA LEU A 12 10.14 14.77 11.92
C LEU A 12 10.76 14.70 13.33
N PHE A 13 9.95 14.59 14.39
CA PHE A 13 10.44 14.36 15.75
C PHE A 13 11.16 13.01 15.90
N ILE A 14 10.70 11.95 15.24
CA ILE A 14 11.36 10.64 15.24
C ILE A 14 12.73 10.73 14.56
N VAL A 15 12.84 11.39 13.40
CA VAL A 15 14.13 11.59 12.70
C VAL A 15 15.10 12.39 13.58
N ILE A 16 14.64 13.50 14.16
CA ILE A 16 15.48 14.34 15.03
C ILE A 16 15.91 13.58 16.28
N GLY A 17 14.98 12.87 16.93
CA GLY A 17 15.27 12.06 18.12
C GLY A 17 16.25 10.93 17.83
N LEU A 18 16.09 10.23 16.71
CA LEU A 18 17.00 9.17 16.28
C LEU A 18 18.40 9.73 15.97
N SER A 19 18.49 10.85 15.27
CA SER A 19 19.76 11.53 15.00
C SER A 19 20.48 11.94 16.28
N PHE A 20 19.74 12.45 17.26
CA PHE A 20 20.26 12.86 18.55
C PHE A 20 20.78 11.67 19.37
N VAL A 21 20.03 10.56 19.43
CA VAL A 21 20.46 9.33 20.10
C VAL A 21 21.73 8.75 19.44
N LEU A 22 21.78 8.70 18.11
CA LEU A 22 22.97 8.20 17.40
C LEU A 22 24.20 9.09 17.63
N SER A 23 24.00 10.40 17.76
CA SER A 23 25.07 11.34 18.12
C SER A 23 25.61 11.10 19.53
N ILE A 24 24.74 10.78 20.50
CA ILE A 24 25.15 10.45 21.88
C ILE A 24 25.94 9.14 21.91
N LEU A 25 25.63 8.19 21.04
CA LEU A 25 26.29 6.89 20.97
C LEU A 25 27.63 6.94 20.22
N ASP A 26 28.14 8.13 19.87
CA ASP A 26 29.41 8.35 19.15
C ASP A 26 29.49 7.56 17.83
N VAL A 27 28.33 7.34 17.19
CA VAL A 27 28.25 6.73 15.87
C VAL A 27 28.85 7.69 14.84
N SER A 28 29.60 7.16 13.87
CA SER A 28 30.27 7.98 12.87
C SER A 28 29.29 8.95 12.19
N PRO A 29 29.69 10.20 11.92
CA PRO A 29 28.81 11.21 11.32
C PRO A 29 28.22 10.77 9.97
N SER A 30 28.96 9.97 9.18
CA SER A 30 28.48 9.42 7.91
C SER A 30 27.31 8.46 8.11
N VAL A 31 27.39 7.57 9.11
CA VAL A 31 26.32 6.62 9.44
C VAL A 31 25.11 7.35 10.01
N ASN A 32 25.31 8.36 10.86
CA ASN A 32 24.20 9.16 11.38
C ASN A 32 23.47 9.92 10.25
N TYR A 33 24.21 10.58 9.37
CA TYR A 33 23.63 11.28 8.20
C TYR A 33 22.84 10.32 7.31
N ALA A 34 23.42 9.16 6.99
CA ALA A 34 22.76 8.10 6.24
C ALA A 34 21.42 7.72 6.90
N VAL A 35 21.43 7.31 8.17
CA VAL A 35 20.21 6.92 8.91
C VAL A 35 19.16 8.05 8.92
N CYS A 36 19.57 9.31 9.04
CA CYS A 36 18.65 10.46 9.02
C CYS A 36 18.00 10.65 7.65
N VAL A 37 18.79 10.69 6.58
CA VAL A 37 18.30 10.81 5.20
C VAL A 37 17.36 9.66 4.88
N TYR A 38 17.68 8.45 5.33
CA TYR A 38 16.88 7.26 5.10
C TYR A 38 15.57 7.24 5.89
N THR A 39 15.61 7.63 7.17
CA THR A 39 14.39 7.74 7.99
C THR A 39 13.48 8.83 7.40
N ALA A 40 14.05 9.95 6.97
CA ALA A 40 13.31 11.00 6.27
C ALA A 40 12.71 10.50 4.94
N ALA A 41 13.48 9.77 4.12
CA ALA A 41 12.99 9.20 2.86
C ALA A 41 11.87 8.19 3.09
N SER A 42 12.00 7.30 4.08
CA SER A 42 10.94 6.35 4.44
C SER A 42 9.69 7.09 4.90
N LEU A 43 9.80 8.09 5.78
CA LEU A 43 8.68 8.92 6.19
C LEU A 43 8.03 9.64 5.01
N LEU A 44 8.81 10.22 4.10
CA LEU A 44 8.30 10.85 2.88
C LEU A 44 7.58 9.85 1.97
N THR A 45 7.94 8.56 2.02
CA THR A 45 7.24 7.49 1.29
C THR A 45 5.93 7.10 1.99
N TRP A 46 5.93 7.06 3.32
CA TRP A 46 4.78 6.68 4.15
C TRP A 46 3.74 7.77 4.31
N LEU A 47 4.15 9.04 4.32
CA LEU A 47 3.28 10.20 4.51
C LEU A 47 2.18 10.31 3.45
N PRO A 48 2.46 10.17 2.13
CA PRO A 48 1.43 10.04 1.11
C PRO A 48 0.48 8.89 1.41
N ILE A 49 0.98 7.69 1.70
CA ILE A 49 0.14 6.51 1.95
C ILE A 49 -0.84 6.75 3.11
N VAL A 50 -0.34 7.27 4.25
CA VAL A 50 -1.15 7.56 5.44
C VAL A 50 -2.11 8.72 5.21
N SER A 51 -1.65 9.77 4.52
CA SER A 51 -2.49 10.93 4.20
C SER A 51 -3.59 10.62 3.18
N TRP A 52 -3.45 9.54 2.42
CA TRP A 52 -4.44 9.08 1.44
C TRP A 52 -5.46 8.12 2.06
N LEU A 53 -5.04 7.37 3.07
CA LEU A 53 -5.92 6.57 3.92
C LEU A 53 -7.02 7.41 4.59
N GLU A 54 -6.73 8.64 5.01
CA GLU A 54 -7.67 9.45 5.81
C GLU A 54 -8.85 10.10 5.04
N PRO A 55 -8.66 10.78 3.89
CA PRO A 55 -9.77 11.41 3.16
C PRO A 55 -10.78 10.38 2.66
N GLY A 56 -10.30 9.23 2.19
CA GLY A 56 -11.13 8.12 1.73
C GLY A 56 -12.08 7.61 2.82
N ILE A 57 -11.66 7.59 4.10
CA ILE A 57 -12.49 7.11 5.21
C ILE A 57 -13.56 8.13 5.63
N ARG A 58 -13.33 9.44 5.39
CA ARG A 58 -14.30 10.49 5.75
C ARG A 58 -15.39 10.66 4.70
N GLU A 59 -15.05 10.42 3.44
CA GLU A 59 -15.97 10.57 2.31
C GLU A 59 -16.71 9.26 1.97
N THR A 60 -16.40 8.15 2.63
CA THR A 60 -16.95 6.83 2.29
C THR A 60 -18.43 6.68 2.65
N GLY A 61 -18.92 7.41 3.67
CA GLY A 61 -20.26 7.20 4.22
C GLY A 61 -20.31 5.96 5.10
N SER A 62 -21.51 5.41 5.36
CA SER A 62 -21.65 4.23 6.20
C SER A 62 -21.15 2.96 5.50
N LEU A 63 -20.61 2.01 6.28
CA LEU A 63 -20.16 0.72 5.76
C LEU A 63 -21.38 -0.14 5.45
N ILE A 64 -21.55 -0.50 4.17
CA ILE A 64 -22.65 -1.34 3.72
C ILE A 64 -22.27 -2.82 3.82
N LEU A 65 -21.09 -3.18 3.31
CA LEU A 65 -20.66 -4.58 3.22
C LEU A 65 -19.16 -4.72 3.39
N LYS A 66 -18.76 -5.69 4.22
CA LYS A 66 -17.37 -6.15 4.36
C LYS A 66 -17.20 -7.47 3.60
N ILE A 67 -16.52 -7.41 2.46
CA ILE A 67 -16.32 -8.58 1.57
C ILE A 67 -15.13 -9.41 2.06
N GLY A 68 -14.07 -8.75 2.56
CA GLY A 68 -12.86 -9.40 3.06
C GLY A 68 -11.68 -9.27 2.09
N ARG A 69 -10.75 -10.23 2.10
CA ARG A 69 -9.56 -10.20 1.24
C ARG A 69 -9.83 -10.83 -0.11
N SER A 70 -9.39 -10.16 -1.18
CA SER A 70 -9.42 -10.70 -2.55
C SER A 70 -8.19 -11.60 -2.81
N LEU A 71 -8.22 -12.42 -3.86
CA LEU A 71 -7.04 -13.20 -4.28
C LEU A 71 -5.80 -12.33 -4.53
N SER A 72 -5.99 -11.15 -5.12
CA SER A 72 -4.88 -10.19 -5.35
C SER A 72 -4.23 -9.76 -4.04
N ASN A 73 -4.99 -9.65 -2.96
CA ASN A 73 -4.45 -9.31 -1.65
C ASN A 73 -3.58 -10.45 -1.09
N TYR A 74 -3.95 -11.72 -1.32
CA TYR A 74 -3.09 -12.85 -0.96
C TYR A 74 -1.79 -12.86 -1.74
N TRP A 75 -1.82 -12.53 -3.03
CA TRP A 75 -0.61 -12.38 -3.85
C TRP A 75 0.30 -11.29 -3.31
N PHE A 76 -0.23 -10.10 -3.04
CA PHE A 76 0.56 -9.01 -2.46
C PHE A 76 1.11 -9.36 -1.08
N LEU A 77 0.33 -10.02 -0.23
CA LEU A 77 0.81 -10.49 1.07
C LEU A 77 1.96 -11.50 0.91
N SER A 78 1.82 -12.45 -0.01
CA SER A 78 2.84 -13.48 -0.27
C SER A 78 4.13 -12.86 -0.81
N CYS A 79 4.04 -11.96 -1.80
CA CYS A 79 5.17 -11.21 -2.32
C CYS A 79 5.84 -10.37 -1.21
N GLY A 80 5.04 -9.67 -0.40
CA GLY A 80 5.54 -8.88 0.72
C GLY A 80 6.31 -9.72 1.74
N LEU A 81 5.83 -10.91 2.08
CA LEU A 81 6.53 -11.83 2.96
C LEU A 81 7.86 -12.34 2.36
N ILE A 82 7.89 -12.63 1.05
CA ILE A 82 9.13 -13.02 0.36
C ILE A 82 10.14 -11.86 0.41
N PHE A 83 9.70 -10.63 0.13
CA PHE A 83 10.56 -9.45 0.27
C PHE A 83 10.99 -9.21 1.72
N ALA A 84 10.17 -9.53 2.72
CA ALA A 84 10.56 -9.44 4.13
C ALA A 84 11.70 -10.41 4.46
N VAL A 85 11.61 -11.66 4.00
CA VAL A 85 12.66 -12.67 4.18
C VAL A 85 13.95 -12.25 3.48
N ALA A 86 13.86 -11.75 2.25
CA ALA A 86 15.02 -11.21 1.52
C ALA A 86 15.64 -10.00 2.24
N SER A 87 14.82 -9.08 2.74
CA SER A 87 15.25 -7.92 3.53
C SER A 87 15.98 -8.34 4.80
N LEU A 88 15.47 -9.37 5.50
CA LEU A 88 16.10 -9.92 6.70
C LEU A 88 17.46 -10.56 6.38
N ALA A 89 17.54 -11.36 5.31
CA ALA A 89 18.80 -11.97 4.88
C ALA A 89 19.84 -10.91 4.52
N LEU A 90 19.44 -9.85 3.79
CA LEU A 90 20.28 -8.69 3.52
C LEU A 90 20.70 -7.98 4.81
N SER A 91 19.78 -7.74 5.76
CA SER A 91 20.12 -7.13 7.05
C SER A 91 21.22 -7.90 7.78
N ILE A 92 21.10 -9.23 7.84
CA ILE A 92 22.09 -10.09 8.49
C ILE A 92 23.44 -10.00 7.77
N PHE A 93 23.44 -10.05 6.44
CA PHE A 93 24.65 -9.92 5.64
C PHE A 93 25.37 -8.58 5.88
N PHE A 94 24.64 -7.47 5.84
CA PHE A 94 25.18 -6.13 6.13
C PHE A 94 25.75 -6.02 7.54
N ILE A 95 25.05 -6.56 8.55
CA ILE A 95 25.54 -6.58 9.94
C ILE A 95 26.83 -7.42 10.04
N TYR A 96 26.87 -8.59 9.39
CA TYR A 96 28.03 -9.46 9.41
C TYR A 96 29.25 -8.82 8.73
N GLU A 97 29.07 -8.15 7.60
CA GLU A 97 30.18 -7.44 6.95
C GLU A 97 30.68 -6.26 7.79
N HIS A 98 29.78 -5.47 8.38
CA HIS A 98 30.15 -4.26 9.11
C HIS A 98 30.77 -4.54 10.49
N PHE A 99 30.32 -5.58 11.20
CA PHE A 99 30.78 -5.91 12.56
C PHE A 99 31.65 -7.17 12.64
N GLY A 100 31.61 -8.05 11.63
CA GLY A 100 32.26 -9.37 11.65
C GLY A 100 33.71 -9.41 11.15
N GLY A 101 34.27 -8.28 10.69
CA GLY A 101 35.71 -8.11 10.48
C GLY A 101 36.34 -9.03 9.44
N SER A 102 35.78 -9.12 8.22
CA SER A 102 36.49 -9.76 7.10
C SER A 102 37.56 -8.80 6.53
N PRO A 103 38.86 -9.13 6.59
CA PRO A 103 39.94 -8.22 6.21
C PRO A 103 40.13 -8.03 4.69
N ASN A 104 39.44 -8.82 3.85
CA ASN A 104 39.70 -8.87 2.41
C ASN A 104 38.53 -8.43 1.53
N PHE A 105 37.44 -7.95 2.12
CA PHE A 105 36.33 -7.39 1.37
C PHE A 105 36.22 -5.90 1.67
N VAL A 106 36.82 -5.09 0.80
CA VAL A 106 36.58 -3.64 0.80
C VAL A 106 35.16 -3.45 0.31
N VAL A 107 34.21 -3.55 1.24
CA VAL A 107 32.86 -3.03 1.06
C VAL A 107 33.06 -1.53 0.93
N THR A 108 33.16 -1.04 -0.30
CA THR A 108 33.17 0.39 -0.63
C THR A 108 31.86 1.09 -0.25
N SER A 109 30.89 0.37 0.31
CA SER A 109 29.51 0.79 0.40
C SER A 109 29.06 1.05 1.84
N ASP A 110 29.19 2.31 2.25
CA ASP A 110 28.27 2.99 3.19
C ASP A 110 26.82 3.08 2.63
N ASP A 111 26.50 2.34 1.57
CA ASP A 111 25.23 2.41 0.86
C ASP A 111 24.22 1.41 1.45
N TRP A 112 23.48 1.87 2.46
CA TRP A 112 22.37 1.12 3.06
C TRP A 112 21.07 1.22 2.24
N SER A 113 21.08 1.96 1.12
CA SER A 113 19.88 2.25 0.32
C SER A 113 19.14 0.99 -0.14
N PRO A 114 19.81 -0.10 -0.59
CA PRO A 114 19.13 -1.32 -0.98
C PRO A 114 18.33 -1.91 0.18
N LEU A 115 18.91 -1.97 1.39
CA LEU A 115 18.25 -2.57 2.54
C LEU A 115 16.91 -1.89 2.87
N ILE A 116 16.93 -0.57 2.85
CA ILE A 116 15.77 0.26 3.18
C ILE A 116 14.71 0.17 2.09
N LEU A 117 15.11 0.19 0.81
CA LEU A 117 14.20 0.02 -0.30
C LEU A 117 13.44 -1.32 -0.18
N TYR A 118 14.15 -2.41 0.08
CA TYR A 118 13.58 -3.74 0.24
C TYR A 118 12.60 -3.81 1.44
N TRP A 119 12.95 -3.20 2.58
CA TRP A 119 12.04 -3.12 3.73
C TRP A 119 10.78 -2.30 3.43
N ASN A 120 10.91 -1.14 2.77
CA ASN A 120 9.75 -0.32 2.41
C ASN A 120 8.82 -1.06 1.44
N ILE A 121 9.38 -1.71 0.41
CA ILE A 121 8.63 -2.53 -0.54
C ILE A 121 7.92 -3.68 0.17
N SER A 122 8.62 -4.39 1.06
CA SER A 122 8.06 -5.47 1.88
C SER A 122 6.86 -5.00 2.68
N ILE A 123 7.02 -3.95 3.47
CA ILE A 123 5.96 -3.42 4.34
C ILE A 123 4.77 -2.92 3.50
N LEU A 124 5.03 -2.21 2.40
CA LEU A 124 3.99 -1.75 1.48
C LEU A 124 3.14 -2.93 0.96
N TYR A 125 3.79 -3.98 0.46
CA TYR A 125 3.09 -5.16 -0.06
C TYR A 125 2.31 -5.90 1.03
N ILE A 126 2.88 -6.05 2.23
CA ILE A 126 2.18 -6.65 3.37
C ILE A 126 0.94 -5.84 3.73
N LEU A 127 1.04 -4.51 3.79
CA LEU A 127 -0.11 -3.65 4.09
C LEU A 127 -1.19 -3.74 3.01
N ILE A 128 -0.82 -3.71 1.73
CA ILE A 128 -1.77 -3.87 0.61
C ILE A 128 -2.44 -5.25 0.72
N GLY A 129 -1.67 -6.29 0.98
CA GLY A 129 -2.17 -7.66 1.13
C GLY A 129 -3.04 -7.87 2.37
N CYS A 130 -2.86 -7.06 3.42
CA CYS A 130 -3.71 -7.06 4.60
C CYS A 130 -4.99 -6.23 4.43
N SER A 131 -5.10 -5.41 3.39
CA SER A 131 -6.29 -4.61 3.12
C SER A 131 -7.51 -5.51 2.87
N ASN A 132 -8.71 -5.00 3.14
CA ASN A 132 -9.96 -5.68 2.79
C ASN A 132 -10.67 -4.88 1.70
N VAL A 133 -11.40 -5.58 0.85
CA VAL A 133 -12.45 -5.00 0.00
C VAL A 133 -13.63 -4.65 0.88
N LEU A 134 -13.98 -3.37 0.91
CA LEU A 134 -15.09 -2.83 1.70
C LEU A 134 -16.00 -2.02 0.78
N VAL A 135 -17.30 -2.16 0.95
CA VAL A 135 -18.31 -1.41 0.20
C VAL A 135 -18.96 -0.42 1.15
N TYR A 136 -18.99 0.83 0.71
CA TYR A 136 -19.55 1.94 1.45
C TYR A 136 -20.62 2.66 0.61
N GLU A 137 -21.38 3.55 1.24
CA GLU A 137 -22.44 4.31 0.59
C GLU A 137 -21.98 5.14 -0.62
N ASN A 138 -20.77 5.67 -0.56
CA ASN A 138 -20.23 6.59 -1.59
C ASN A 138 -19.19 5.94 -2.52
N GLY A 139 -18.78 4.70 -2.25
CA GLY A 139 -17.82 4.00 -3.10
C GLY A 139 -17.40 2.63 -2.56
N MET A 140 -16.45 2.03 -3.27
CA MET A 140 -15.79 0.79 -2.87
C MET A 140 -14.35 1.09 -2.47
N TYR A 141 -13.94 0.64 -1.30
CA TYR A 141 -12.57 0.73 -0.84
C TYR A 141 -11.80 -0.54 -1.19
N PHE A 142 -10.71 -0.39 -1.94
CA PHE A 142 -9.88 -1.48 -2.42
C PHE A 142 -8.41 -1.05 -2.52
N MET A 143 -7.50 -1.82 -1.92
CA MET A 143 -6.04 -1.59 -1.96
C MET A 143 -5.64 -0.14 -1.64
N PHE A 144 -6.12 0.38 -0.51
CA PHE A 144 -5.93 1.76 -0.07
C PHE A 144 -6.54 2.86 -0.94
N ASN A 145 -7.32 2.50 -1.94
CA ASN A 145 -8.00 3.46 -2.79
C ASN A 145 -9.52 3.41 -2.60
N LEU A 146 -10.14 4.58 -2.48
CA LEU A 146 -11.59 4.71 -2.53
C LEU A 146 -12.01 4.93 -3.99
N LEU A 147 -12.66 3.93 -4.58
CA LEU A 147 -13.32 4.04 -5.87
C LEU A 147 -14.72 4.60 -5.67
N LYS A 148 -14.89 5.91 -5.88
CA LYS A 148 -16.20 6.55 -5.74
C LYS A 148 -17.15 6.07 -6.83
N TRP A 149 -18.43 5.89 -6.50
CA TRP A 149 -19.43 5.48 -7.50
C TRP A 149 -19.48 6.42 -8.71
N GLN A 150 -19.27 7.72 -8.48
CA GLN A 150 -19.28 8.75 -9.53
C GLN A 150 -18.12 8.61 -10.53
N GLU A 151 -17.01 8.00 -10.12
CA GLU A 151 -15.79 7.80 -10.93
C GLU A 151 -15.87 6.53 -11.79
N ILE A 152 -16.77 5.60 -11.44
CA ILE A 152 -17.02 4.38 -12.17
C ILE A 152 -17.99 4.69 -13.32
N ASP A 153 -17.63 4.24 -14.52
CA ASP A 153 -18.39 4.42 -15.76
C ASP A 153 -19.32 3.23 -16.01
N SER A 154 -18.77 2.02 -15.93
CA SER A 154 -19.50 0.77 -16.14
C SER A 154 -18.88 -0.35 -15.31
N TYR A 155 -19.66 -1.41 -15.12
CA TYR A 155 -19.22 -2.62 -14.45
C TYR A 155 -19.69 -3.86 -15.22
N HIS A 156 -18.92 -4.93 -15.15
CA HIS A 156 -19.34 -6.25 -15.61
C HIS A 156 -18.61 -7.34 -14.84
N TRP A 157 -19.16 -8.55 -14.86
CA TRP A 157 -18.48 -9.74 -14.36
C TRP A 157 -17.64 -10.36 -15.47
N ASP A 158 -16.42 -10.77 -15.16
CA ASP A 158 -15.53 -11.43 -16.12
C ASP A 158 -16.17 -12.77 -16.56
N ALA A 159 -16.33 -12.95 -17.88
CA ALA A 159 -16.98 -14.13 -18.44
C ALA A 159 -16.21 -15.42 -18.19
N ALA A 160 -14.87 -15.35 -18.13
CA ALA A 160 -14.02 -16.51 -17.86
C ALA A 160 -13.90 -16.81 -16.36
N ARG A 161 -14.11 -15.80 -15.50
CA ARG A 161 -13.97 -15.89 -14.05
C ARG A 161 -15.13 -15.18 -13.36
N PRO A 162 -16.25 -15.88 -13.08
CA PRO A 162 -17.50 -15.25 -12.66
C PRO A 162 -17.46 -14.57 -11.29
N ASN A 163 -16.39 -14.77 -10.52
CA ASN A 163 -16.07 -14.13 -9.25
C ASN A 163 -15.30 -12.81 -9.42
N ILE A 164 -14.82 -12.46 -10.61
CA ILE A 164 -14.09 -11.23 -10.85
C ILE A 164 -15.04 -10.14 -11.34
N LEU A 165 -15.16 -9.08 -10.55
CA LEU A 165 -15.80 -7.84 -10.92
C LEU A 165 -14.81 -6.94 -11.66
N VAL A 166 -15.17 -6.51 -12.85
CA VAL A 166 -14.41 -5.56 -13.66
C VAL A 166 -15.11 -4.22 -13.61
N LEU A 167 -14.41 -3.21 -13.13
CA LEU A 167 -14.86 -1.82 -13.05
C LEU A 167 -14.11 -0.98 -14.07
N ASN A 168 -14.84 -0.33 -14.97
CA ASN A 168 -14.28 0.65 -15.89
C ASN A 168 -14.46 2.04 -15.30
N HIS A 169 -13.41 2.86 -15.32
CA HIS A 169 -13.39 4.19 -14.74
C HIS A 169 -13.52 5.26 -15.82
N LYS A 170 -14.27 6.33 -15.52
CA LYS A 170 -14.44 7.49 -16.43
C LYS A 170 -13.13 8.20 -16.72
N ARG A 171 -12.21 8.17 -15.76
CA ARG A 171 -10.86 8.73 -15.86
C ARG A 171 -9.89 7.70 -15.29
N PRO A 172 -8.65 7.64 -15.80
CA PRO A 172 -7.63 6.79 -15.19
C PRO A 172 -7.52 7.16 -13.71
N SER A 173 -7.57 6.15 -12.86
CA SER A 173 -7.38 6.35 -11.43
C SER A 173 -6.01 6.95 -11.18
N LYS A 174 -5.92 7.86 -10.21
CA LYS A 174 -4.69 8.64 -9.97
C LYS A 174 -3.50 7.79 -9.53
N PHE A 175 -3.71 6.56 -9.08
CA PHE A 175 -2.68 5.78 -8.39
C PHE A 175 -2.81 4.30 -8.71
N ILE A 176 -2.00 3.78 -9.62
CA ILE A 176 -1.81 2.33 -9.88
C ILE A 176 -2.91 1.65 -10.70
N PHE A 177 -4.18 1.98 -10.50
CA PHE A 177 -5.25 1.43 -11.33
C PHE A 177 -5.35 2.19 -12.65
N GLY A 178 -5.33 1.45 -13.77
CA GLY A 178 -5.58 2.04 -15.08
C GLY A 178 -7.03 2.53 -15.21
N SER A 179 -7.51 2.63 -16.45
CA SER A 179 -8.94 2.82 -16.71
C SER A 179 -9.80 1.63 -16.26
N ILE A 180 -9.18 0.52 -15.83
CA ILE A 180 -9.84 -0.73 -15.47
C ILE A 180 -9.31 -1.25 -14.12
N SER A 181 -10.21 -1.59 -13.21
CA SER A 181 -9.90 -2.34 -11.98
C SER A 181 -10.56 -3.70 -12.02
N LYS A 182 -9.81 -4.74 -11.66
CA LYS A 182 -10.33 -6.11 -11.49
C LYS A 182 -10.29 -6.48 -10.02
N ILE A 183 -11.44 -6.84 -9.47
CA ILE A 183 -11.62 -7.14 -8.04
C ILE A 183 -12.22 -8.53 -7.93
N ASP A 184 -11.53 -9.42 -7.23
CA ASP A 184 -12.06 -10.74 -6.92
C ASP A 184 -13.02 -10.66 -5.74
N ILE A 185 -14.27 -11.06 -5.99
CA ILE A 185 -15.41 -10.99 -5.08
C ILE A 185 -15.93 -12.43 -4.85
N PRO A 186 -15.98 -12.92 -3.60
CA PRO A 186 -16.60 -14.20 -3.29
C PRO A 186 -18.04 -14.29 -3.79
N GLU A 187 -18.43 -15.42 -4.37
CA GLU A 187 -19.75 -15.62 -4.99
C GLU A 187 -20.93 -15.28 -4.05
N LYS A 188 -20.78 -15.55 -2.75
CA LYS A 188 -21.77 -15.21 -1.71
C LYS A 188 -22.15 -13.73 -1.65
N HIS A 189 -21.28 -12.83 -2.14
CA HIS A 189 -21.51 -11.39 -2.17
C HIS A 189 -21.92 -10.86 -3.54
N LYS A 190 -21.92 -11.72 -4.57
CA LYS A 190 -22.16 -11.34 -5.96
C LYS A 190 -23.53 -10.69 -6.16
N LEU A 191 -24.60 -11.37 -5.75
CA LEU A 191 -25.98 -10.87 -5.93
C LEU A 191 -26.21 -9.54 -5.21
N PHE A 192 -25.73 -9.42 -3.97
CA PHE A 192 -25.83 -8.18 -3.21
C PHE A 192 -25.06 -7.04 -3.89
N LEU A 193 -23.86 -7.32 -4.37
CA LEU A 193 -23.04 -6.30 -5.01
C LEU A 193 -23.64 -5.86 -6.34
N ASP A 194 -24.27 -6.77 -7.08
CA ASP A 194 -24.98 -6.45 -8.32
C ASP A 194 -26.18 -5.53 -8.10
N ASP A 195 -26.95 -5.76 -7.03
CA ASP A 195 -28.04 -4.88 -6.60
C ASP A 195 -27.53 -3.46 -6.22
N VAL A 196 -26.43 -3.39 -5.45
CA VAL A 196 -25.80 -2.11 -5.09
C VAL A 196 -25.28 -1.38 -6.32
N LEU A 197 -24.59 -2.07 -7.23
CA LEU A 197 -23.99 -1.48 -8.42
C LEU A 197 -25.05 -1.00 -9.41
N SER A 198 -26.09 -1.81 -9.67
CA SER A 198 -27.21 -1.43 -10.54
C SER A 198 -27.97 -0.22 -9.99
N THR A 199 -28.15 -0.14 -8.67
CA THR A 199 -28.76 1.03 -8.00
C THR A 199 -27.89 2.28 -8.09
N LYS A 200 -26.59 2.15 -7.84
CA LYS A 200 -25.66 3.31 -7.72
C LYS A 200 -25.19 3.86 -9.06
N LEU A 201 -25.04 3.01 -10.06
CA LEU A 201 -24.52 3.38 -11.39
C LEU A 201 -25.64 3.58 -12.41
N GLY A 202 -26.89 3.26 -12.05
CA GLY A 202 -27.96 3.03 -13.01
C GLY A 202 -27.70 1.76 -13.80
N THR A 203 -28.73 1.18 -14.42
CA THR A 203 -28.61 -0.03 -15.26
C THR A 203 -27.67 0.19 -16.45
N SER A 204 -26.37 0.08 -16.21
CA SER A 204 -25.32 -0.11 -17.20
C SER A 204 -24.83 -1.56 -17.12
N SER A 205 -25.79 -2.49 -17.10
CA SER A 205 -25.62 -3.86 -17.60
C SER A 205 -25.80 -3.81 -19.13
N ALA A 206 -25.02 -2.96 -19.81
CA ALA A 206 -25.07 -2.86 -21.26
C ALA A 206 -24.09 -3.88 -21.86
N ASN A 207 -24.68 -4.97 -22.37
CA ASN A 207 -24.10 -5.99 -23.22
C ASN A 207 -23.13 -6.98 -22.54
N SER A 208 -23.73 -8.06 -22.03
CA SER A 208 -23.37 -9.39 -22.51
C SER A 208 -23.18 -9.33 -24.04
N ARG A 209 -21.93 -9.13 -24.49
CA ARG A 209 -21.61 -9.29 -25.90
C ARG A 209 -21.62 -10.78 -26.19
N ASP A 210 -22.55 -11.15 -27.07
CA ASP A 210 -22.48 -12.31 -27.95
C ASP A 210 -21.08 -12.53 -28.53
#